data_AF-A0A2V6INV5-F1
#
_entry.id   AF-A0A2V6INV5-F1
#
_cell.length_a   1.000
_cell.length_b   1.000
_cell.length_c   1.000
_cell.angle_alpha   90.00
_cell.angle_beta   90.00
_cell.angle_gamma   90.00
#
_symmetry.space_group_name_H-M   'P 1'
#
loop_
_entity.id
_entity.type
_entity.pdbx_description
1 polymer ?
#
loop_
_entity_poly.entity_id
_entity_poly.type
_entity_poly.pdbx_seq_one_letter_code
_entity_poly.pdbx_strand_id
1 'polypeptide(L)'
;MFYNSLRRRWGRISFSVFFVATIALMARAQSPPDVARQAPPIVRSIDVQYTGPATISRERILAQMRTKVGLPYSDTVAETDIRALYNTGQVQNVRIFGQPESDGVKVIVAVQTRTMLNEIQIDGATRISPKKLRKNLGVKLNTPLREEDLEKGREKIMETYQAHGFNDVEVTFRVEAIDAIRGTSRAVYTVNEGIKGSVSTVRFEGNTHFSDRVLRKQMKTRQKTLFSFVDKSGRLDETQLQDDLQKVREFYQNHGYIDVAVRDVTKQRTSSGALQIVIAIDEGPQYHVGKLTFVGYKATTEQKLRAVVKMKEGSVYSAKAIKDDAKALADAYGSGGYVDLTIVPETSEA
;
A
#
# COMPACT_ATOMS: atom_id res chain seq x y z
N MET A 1 -19.94 5.29 -52.19
CA MET A 1 -19.73 3.92 -52.70
C MET A 1 -20.93 3.09 -52.23
N PHE A 2 -22.00 2.91 -53.02
CA PHE A 2 -22.16 1.89 -54.09
C PHE A 2 -21.82 0.48 -53.53
N TYR A 3 -22.69 -0.54 -53.44
CA TYR A 3 -23.78 -1.04 -54.31
C TYR A 3 -24.75 -1.91 -53.45
N ASN A 4 -26.08 -1.70 -53.46
CA ASN A 4 -27.10 -2.46 -54.23
C ASN A 4 -27.16 -3.98 -53.91
N SER A 5 -28.16 -4.48 -53.17
CA SER A 5 -29.52 -4.87 -53.61
C SER A 5 -29.65 -6.35 -53.97
N LEU A 6 -30.58 -7.06 -53.32
CA LEU A 6 -31.52 -7.93 -54.04
C LEU A 6 -32.82 -8.05 -53.25
N ARG A 7 -33.93 -7.89 -53.97
CA ARG A 7 -35.32 -7.83 -53.51
C ARG A 7 -36.11 -8.86 -54.34
N ARG A 8 -37.30 -9.24 -53.83
CA ARG A 8 -38.47 -9.87 -54.51
C ARG A 8 -38.48 -11.40 -54.58
N ARG A 9 -39.60 -12.13 -54.40
CA ARG A 9 -41.08 -11.94 -54.53
C ARG A 9 -41.77 -12.91 -53.55
N TRP A 10 -42.75 -12.57 -52.71
CA TRP A 10 -44.21 -12.41 -52.95
C TRP A 10 -44.93 -13.56 -53.67
N GLY A 11 -45.82 -14.23 -52.91
CA GLY A 11 -47.00 -14.97 -53.36
C GLY A 11 -48.01 -15.06 -52.21
N ARG A 12 -49.20 -14.47 -52.38
CA ARG A 12 -50.36 -14.49 -51.46
C ARG A 12 -51.49 -15.35 -52.10
N ILE A 13 -52.53 -15.61 -51.28
CA ILE A 13 -53.95 -15.96 -51.62
C ILE A 13 -54.20 -17.49 -51.54
N SER A 14 -55.24 -18.07 -50.90
CA SER A 14 -56.56 -17.68 -50.36
C SER A 14 -56.97 -18.67 -49.24
N PHE A 15 -57.58 -18.26 -48.12
CA PHE A 15 -59.03 -18.25 -47.84
C PHE A 15 -59.76 -19.62 -47.91
N SER A 16 -60.15 -20.15 -46.74
CA SER A 16 -61.46 -20.80 -46.55
C SER A 16 -61.81 -20.91 -45.06
N VAL A 17 -63.07 -20.55 -44.80
CA VAL A 17 -63.81 -20.42 -43.53
C VAL A 17 -64.48 -21.77 -43.18
N PHE A 18 -65.03 -21.87 -41.97
CA PHE A 18 -65.82 -22.96 -41.32
C PHE A 18 -64.95 -23.84 -40.40
N PHE A 19 -65.27 -24.10 -39.13
CA PHE A 19 -66.54 -24.11 -38.41
C PHE A 19 -66.26 -23.94 -36.91
N VAL A 20 -67.07 -23.14 -36.21
CA VAL A 20 -67.11 -23.11 -34.74
C VAL A 20 -67.83 -24.38 -34.29
N ALA A 21 -67.09 -25.29 -33.66
CA ALA A 21 -67.66 -26.39 -32.88
C ALA A 21 -67.10 -26.29 -31.46
N THR A 22 -67.91 -25.72 -30.58
CA THR A 22 -67.78 -25.78 -29.13
C THR A 22 -67.88 -27.23 -28.67
N ILE A 23 -66.73 -27.90 -28.55
CA ILE A 23 -66.62 -29.15 -27.79
C ILE A 23 -66.11 -28.74 -26.40
N ALA A 24 -66.99 -28.90 -25.41
CA ALA A 24 -66.62 -28.88 -24.00
C ALA A 24 -65.66 -30.05 -23.74
N LEU A 25 -64.36 -29.82 -23.93
CA LEU A 25 -63.34 -30.77 -23.52
C LEU A 25 -63.18 -30.60 -22.02
N MET A 26 -63.67 -31.58 -21.26
CA MET A 26 -63.35 -31.73 -19.85
C MET A 26 -61.84 -31.59 -19.69
N ALA A 27 -61.41 -30.52 -19.03
CA ALA A 27 -60.04 -30.34 -18.59
C ALA A 27 -59.74 -31.44 -17.58
N ARG A 28 -59.28 -32.60 -18.07
CA ARG A 28 -58.58 -33.56 -17.23
C ARG A 28 -57.32 -32.83 -16.80
N ALA A 29 -57.28 -32.36 -15.56
CA ALA A 29 -56.08 -31.86 -14.92
C ALA A 29 -55.03 -32.97 -15.01
N GLN A 30 -54.21 -32.93 -16.07
CA GLN A 30 -52.97 -33.66 -16.10
C GLN A 30 -52.10 -32.95 -15.07
N SER A 31 -51.95 -33.58 -13.91
CA SER A 31 -50.83 -33.29 -13.02
C SER A 31 -49.57 -33.14 -13.88
N PRO A 32 -48.75 -32.09 -13.68
CA PRO A 32 -47.50 -31.96 -14.42
C PRO A 32 -46.76 -33.29 -14.30
N PRO A 33 -46.18 -33.81 -15.41
CA PRO A 33 -45.43 -35.05 -15.34
C PRO A 33 -44.44 -34.93 -14.19
N ASP A 34 -44.50 -35.87 -13.25
CA ASP A 34 -43.46 -36.06 -12.25
C ASP A 34 -42.15 -36.05 -13.02
N VAL A 35 -41.40 -34.95 -12.90
CA VAL A 35 -40.04 -34.90 -13.40
C VAL A 35 -39.32 -35.90 -12.52
N ALA A 36 -39.23 -37.13 -12.99
CA ALA A 36 -38.56 -38.21 -12.30
C ALA A 36 -37.23 -37.65 -11.82
N ARG A 37 -37.10 -37.45 -10.50
CA ARG A 37 -35.83 -37.07 -9.89
C ARG A 37 -34.92 -38.25 -10.15
N GLN A 38 -34.23 -38.22 -11.29
CA GLN A 38 -33.18 -39.17 -11.59
C GLN A 38 -32.24 -39.15 -10.39
N ALA A 39 -32.10 -40.30 -9.74
CA ALA A 39 -31.24 -40.42 -8.59
C ALA A 39 -29.86 -39.86 -8.97
N PRO A 40 -29.23 -39.04 -8.11
CA PRO A 40 -27.96 -38.41 -8.44
C PRO A 40 -26.96 -39.49 -8.89
N PRO A 41 -26.24 -39.26 -10.01
CA PRO A 41 -25.43 -40.31 -10.62
C PRO A 41 -24.37 -40.80 -9.64
N ILE A 42 -24.19 -42.12 -9.58
CA ILE A 42 -23.27 -42.75 -8.63
C ILE A 42 -21.84 -42.61 -9.13
N VAL A 43 -20.91 -42.27 -8.25
CA VAL A 43 -19.48 -42.22 -8.57
C VAL A 43 -18.97 -43.64 -8.79
N ARG A 44 -18.56 -43.96 -10.03
CA ARG A 44 -18.02 -45.28 -10.40
C ARG A 44 -16.52 -45.37 -10.20
N SER A 45 -15.80 -44.30 -10.53
CA SER A 45 -14.35 -44.23 -10.43
C SER A 45 -13.89 -42.80 -10.12
N ILE A 46 -12.74 -42.67 -9.47
CA ILE A 46 -12.08 -41.38 -9.23
C ILE A 46 -10.68 -41.43 -9.83
N ASP A 47 -10.45 -40.56 -10.79
CA ASP A 47 -9.19 -40.40 -11.51
C ASP A 47 -8.51 -39.11 -11.08
N VAL A 48 -7.30 -39.21 -10.56
CA VAL A 48 -6.54 -38.05 -10.06
C VAL A 48 -5.45 -37.76 -11.07
N GLN A 49 -5.56 -36.59 -11.71
CA GLN A 49 -4.67 -36.17 -12.77
C GLN A 49 -3.81 -35.01 -12.27
N TYR A 50 -2.49 -35.20 -12.27
CA TYR A 50 -1.54 -34.18 -11.84
C TYR A 50 -1.21 -33.25 -13.00
N THR A 51 -1.39 -31.95 -12.77
CA THR A 51 -0.87 -30.90 -13.64
C THR A 51 0.44 -30.41 -13.01
N GLY A 52 1.56 -31.00 -13.42
CA GLY A 52 2.88 -30.74 -12.85
C GLY A 52 3.36 -31.84 -11.88
N PRO A 53 4.34 -31.55 -11.00
CA PRO A 53 4.91 -32.56 -10.11
C PRO A 53 3.90 -33.06 -9.09
N ALA A 54 3.87 -34.37 -8.84
CA ALA A 54 2.99 -34.99 -7.86
C ALA A 54 3.63 -34.96 -6.44
N THR A 55 3.59 -33.80 -5.77
CA THR A 55 4.20 -33.64 -4.43
C THR A 55 3.32 -34.22 -3.30
N ILE A 56 2.07 -34.55 -3.61
CA ILE A 56 1.10 -35.19 -2.73
C ILE A 56 0.72 -36.52 -3.36
N SER A 57 0.61 -37.60 -2.57
CA SER A 57 0.17 -38.89 -3.08
C SER A 57 -1.34 -38.90 -3.37
N ARG A 58 -1.76 -39.79 -4.28
CA ARG A 58 -3.17 -39.96 -4.65
C ARG A 58 -4.02 -40.29 -3.43
N GLU A 59 -3.51 -41.15 -2.55
CA GLU A 59 -4.20 -41.61 -1.35
C GLU A 59 -4.46 -40.45 -0.39
N ARG A 60 -3.49 -39.54 -0.25
CA ARG A 60 -3.64 -38.35 0.61
C ARG A 60 -4.66 -37.37 0.07
N ILE A 61 -4.75 -37.22 -1.27
CA ILE A 61 -5.80 -36.41 -1.90
C ILE A 61 -7.17 -37.02 -1.62
N LEU A 62 -7.34 -38.32 -1.89
CA LEU A 62 -8.60 -39.02 -1.67
C LEU A 62 -9.01 -39.03 -0.19
N ALA A 63 -8.06 -39.11 0.73
CA ALA A 63 -8.33 -39.06 2.17
C ALA A 63 -8.88 -37.69 2.64
N GLN A 64 -8.55 -36.61 1.94
CA GLN A 64 -9.05 -35.26 2.24
C GLN A 64 -10.42 -34.97 1.60
N MET A 65 -10.85 -35.81 0.66
CA MET A 65 -12.11 -35.68 -0.06
C MET A 65 -13.26 -36.43 0.62
N ARG A 66 -14.46 -35.86 0.54
CA ARG A 66 -15.72 -36.49 0.93
C ARG A 66 -16.31 -37.31 -0.21
N THR A 67 -16.05 -36.92 -1.47
CA THR A 67 -16.43 -37.71 -2.65
C THR A 67 -15.74 -39.07 -2.62
N LYS A 68 -16.51 -40.15 -2.72
CA LYS A 68 -16.02 -41.53 -2.70
C LYS A 68 -16.73 -42.37 -3.75
N VAL A 69 -16.03 -43.41 -4.22
CA VAL A 69 -16.61 -44.43 -5.11
C VAL A 69 -17.80 -45.09 -4.40
N GLY A 70 -18.90 -45.25 -5.12
CA GLY A 70 -20.15 -45.83 -4.64
C GLY A 70 -21.13 -44.85 -3.98
N LEU A 71 -20.75 -43.58 -3.78
CA LEU A 71 -21.66 -42.53 -3.29
C LEU A 71 -22.24 -41.71 -4.45
N PRO A 72 -23.39 -41.05 -4.26
CA PRO A 72 -23.92 -40.12 -5.26
C PRO A 72 -23.00 -38.92 -5.47
N TYR A 73 -22.77 -38.56 -6.73
CA TYR A 73 -22.04 -37.34 -7.09
C TYR A 73 -22.89 -36.10 -6.76
N SER A 74 -22.24 -35.08 -6.21
CA SER A 74 -22.88 -33.79 -5.92
C SER A 74 -21.86 -32.66 -6.08
N ASP A 75 -22.24 -31.63 -6.82
CA ASP A 75 -21.40 -30.44 -7.01
C ASP A 75 -21.12 -29.72 -5.68
N THR A 76 -22.07 -29.72 -4.74
CA THR A 76 -21.88 -29.13 -3.41
C THR A 76 -20.82 -29.85 -2.58
N VAL A 77 -20.72 -31.18 -2.73
CA VAL A 77 -19.68 -31.99 -2.10
C VAL A 77 -18.35 -31.76 -2.81
N ALA A 78 -18.35 -31.68 -4.14
CA ALA A 78 -17.16 -31.35 -4.93
C ALA A 78 -16.57 -29.97 -4.56
N GLU A 79 -17.41 -28.95 -4.35
CA GLU A 79 -16.96 -27.64 -3.85
C GLU A 79 -16.36 -27.73 -2.43
N THR A 80 -16.96 -28.53 -1.56
CA THR A 80 -16.44 -28.76 -0.20
C THR A 80 -15.07 -29.44 -0.26
N ASP A 81 -14.90 -30.40 -1.16
CA ASP A 81 -13.65 -31.10 -1.41
C ASP A 81 -12.57 -30.17 -1.97
N ILE A 82 -12.93 -29.29 -2.92
CA ILE A 82 -12.05 -28.24 -3.43
C ILE A 82 -11.54 -27.36 -2.28
N ARG A 83 -12.44 -26.85 -1.42
CA ARG A 83 -12.05 -26.05 -0.25
C ARG A 83 -11.17 -26.84 0.72
N ALA A 84 -11.51 -28.10 0.99
CA ALA A 84 -10.74 -28.96 1.89
C ALA A 84 -9.32 -29.22 1.37
N LEU A 85 -9.16 -29.39 0.06
CA LEU A 85 -7.86 -29.56 -0.60
C LEU A 85 -7.04 -28.27 -0.57
N TYR A 86 -7.63 -27.09 -0.83
CA TYR A 86 -6.92 -25.81 -0.68
C TYR A 86 -6.47 -25.53 0.76
N ASN A 87 -7.32 -25.87 1.74
CA ASN A 87 -7.02 -25.69 3.16
C ASN A 87 -5.82 -26.53 3.65
N THR A 88 -5.41 -27.55 2.91
CA THR A 88 -4.16 -28.28 3.20
C THR A 88 -2.92 -27.40 3.04
N GLY A 89 -3.02 -26.30 2.28
CA GLY A 89 -1.88 -25.45 1.94
C GLY A 89 -0.89 -26.08 0.95
N GLN A 90 -1.14 -27.31 0.47
CA GLN A 90 -0.24 -28.03 -0.45
C GLN A 90 -0.72 -27.98 -1.91
N VAL A 91 -1.96 -27.56 -2.14
CA VAL A 91 -2.58 -27.47 -3.48
C VAL A 91 -2.52 -26.03 -3.98
N GLN A 92 -2.01 -25.85 -5.21
CA GLN A 92 -1.97 -24.56 -5.89
C GLN A 92 -3.25 -24.32 -6.70
N ASN A 93 -3.72 -25.35 -7.40
CA ASN A 93 -4.94 -25.29 -8.18
C ASN A 93 -5.62 -26.67 -8.18
N VAL A 94 -6.94 -26.71 -8.08
CA VAL A 94 -7.70 -27.97 -8.21
C VAL A 94 -9.02 -27.74 -8.91
N ARG A 95 -9.37 -28.67 -9.78
CA ARG A 95 -10.68 -28.76 -10.43
C ARG A 95 -11.22 -30.17 -10.25
N ILE A 96 -12.47 -30.27 -9.84
CA ILE A 96 -13.18 -31.53 -9.68
C ILE A 96 -14.41 -31.48 -10.58
N PHE A 97 -14.55 -32.42 -11.49
CA PHE A 97 -15.69 -32.50 -12.39
C PHE A 97 -16.05 -33.95 -12.70
N GLY A 98 -17.34 -34.20 -12.90
CA GLY A 98 -17.86 -35.49 -13.32
C GLY A 98 -17.89 -35.63 -14.84
N GLN A 99 -17.39 -36.75 -15.35
CA GLN A 99 -17.59 -37.19 -16.73
C GLN A 99 -18.61 -38.35 -16.73
N PRO A 100 -19.68 -38.28 -17.55
CA PRO A 100 -20.65 -39.38 -17.65
C PRO A 100 -19.95 -40.69 -18.06
N GLU A 101 -20.22 -41.77 -17.33
CA GLU A 101 -19.64 -43.10 -17.57
C GLU A 101 -20.73 -44.15 -17.39
N SER A 102 -21.15 -44.82 -18.47
CA SER A 102 -22.20 -45.85 -18.54
C SER A 102 -23.46 -45.56 -17.72
N ASP A 103 -23.44 -45.93 -16.43
CA ASP A 103 -24.53 -45.95 -15.46
C ASP A 103 -24.23 -45.09 -14.21
N GLY A 104 -23.27 -44.17 -14.33
CA GLY A 104 -22.83 -43.27 -13.27
C GLY A 104 -21.89 -42.19 -13.79
N VAL A 105 -20.96 -41.77 -12.94
CA VAL A 105 -20.01 -40.71 -13.24
C VAL A 105 -18.60 -41.13 -12.85
N LYS A 106 -17.64 -40.88 -13.75
CA LYS A 106 -16.21 -40.86 -13.47
C LYS A 106 -15.83 -39.47 -12.97
N VAL A 107 -15.35 -39.37 -11.74
CA VAL A 107 -14.90 -38.08 -11.18
C VAL A 107 -13.44 -37.86 -11.53
N ILE A 108 -13.15 -36.76 -12.21
CA ILE A 108 -11.79 -36.33 -12.54
C ILE A 108 -11.38 -35.23 -11.56
N VAL A 109 -10.26 -35.46 -10.88
CA VAL A 109 -9.61 -34.50 -9.97
C VAL A 109 -8.33 -34.03 -10.64
N ALA A 110 -8.42 -32.91 -11.38
CA ALA A 110 -7.26 -32.27 -11.96
C ALA A 110 -6.60 -31.37 -10.91
N VAL A 111 -5.42 -31.75 -10.41
CA VAL A 111 -4.74 -31.10 -9.30
C VAL A 111 -3.36 -30.63 -9.70
N GLN A 112 -3.04 -29.39 -9.36
CA GLN A 112 -1.70 -28.83 -9.40
C GLN A 112 -1.24 -28.64 -7.96
N THR A 113 -0.26 -29.45 -7.55
CA THR A 113 0.30 -29.37 -6.21
C THR A 113 1.45 -28.36 -6.18
N ARG A 114 1.61 -27.68 -5.05
CA ARG A 114 2.72 -26.75 -4.82
C ARG A 114 4.04 -27.53 -4.77
N THR A 115 5.10 -26.91 -5.28
CA THR A 115 6.45 -27.42 -5.11
C THR A 115 6.94 -27.21 -3.69
N MET A 116 7.90 -28.01 -3.26
CA MET A 116 8.55 -27.85 -1.96
C MET A 116 9.72 -26.87 -2.09
N LEU A 117 9.74 -25.87 -1.23
CA LEU A 117 10.84 -24.91 -1.17
C LEU A 117 12.04 -25.53 -0.45
N ASN A 118 13.04 -26.01 -1.20
CA ASN A 118 14.20 -26.68 -0.61
C ASN A 118 15.36 -25.72 -0.35
N GLU A 119 15.48 -24.66 -1.16
CA GLU A 119 16.58 -23.72 -1.09
C GLU A 119 16.11 -22.28 -1.22
N ILE A 120 16.81 -21.37 -0.54
CA ILE A 120 16.69 -19.92 -0.74
C ILE A 120 18.07 -19.39 -1.13
N GLN A 121 18.15 -18.76 -2.28
CA GLN A 121 19.32 -18.07 -2.76
C GLN A 121 19.07 -16.56 -2.75
N ILE A 122 20.09 -15.79 -2.37
CA ILE A 122 20.04 -14.33 -2.33
C ILE A 122 21.24 -13.83 -3.12
N ASP A 123 20.96 -13.26 -4.29
CA ASP A 123 21.95 -12.70 -5.20
C ASP A 123 22.02 -11.18 -5.03
N GLY A 124 23.17 -10.58 -5.33
CA GLY A 124 23.39 -9.13 -5.24
C GLY A 124 23.62 -8.58 -3.82
N ALA A 125 23.50 -9.42 -2.79
CA ALA A 125 23.77 -9.04 -1.40
C ALA A 125 25.29 -9.07 -1.07
N THR A 126 25.95 -7.91 -1.13
CA THR A 126 27.38 -7.74 -0.82
C THR A 126 27.64 -7.01 0.51
N ARG A 127 26.75 -6.09 0.90
CA ARG A 127 26.88 -5.25 2.11
C ARG A 127 26.37 -5.94 3.37
N ILE A 128 25.41 -6.85 3.21
CA ILE A 128 24.89 -7.70 4.29
C ILE A 128 25.04 -9.15 3.84
N SER A 129 25.59 -10.02 4.69
CA SER A 129 25.83 -11.40 4.27
C SER A 129 24.50 -12.13 3.96
N PRO A 130 24.43 -12.89 2.86
CA PRO A 130 23.24 -13.68 2.50
C PRO A 130 22.78 -14.60 3.64
N LYS A 131 23.73 -15.17 4.40
CA LYS A 131 23.44 -16.02 5.56
C LYS A 131 22.66 -15.28 6.65
N LYS A 132 23.00 -14.00 6.91
CA LYS A 132 22.30 -13.16 7.90
C LYS A 132 20.90 -12.81 7.42
N LEU A 133 20.74 -12.46 6.15
CA LEU A 133 19.43 -12.18 5.53
C LEU A 133 18.52 -13.41 5.59
N ARG A 134 19.03 -14.59 5.19
CA ARG A 134 18.28 -15.86 5.27
C ARG A 134 17.80 -16.20 6.68
N LYS A 135 18.60 -15.92 7.71
CA LYS A 135 18.21 -16.18 9.11
C LYS A 135 17.04 -15.31 9.56
N ASN A 136 16.94 -14.09 9.05
CA ASN A 136 15.90 -13.14 9.42
C ASN A 136 14.67 -13.18 8.51
N LEU A 137 14.72 -13.92 7.39
CA LEU A 137 13.72 -13.93 6.33
C LEU A 137 12.33 -14.42 6.78
N GLY A 138 12.28 -15.29 7.80
CA GLY A 138 11.04 -15.88 8.29
C GLY A 138 10.46 -17.01 7.41
N VAL A 139 11.02 -17.25 6.22
CA VAL A 139 10.60 -18.31 5.30
C VAL A 139 11.24 -19.65 5.69
N LYS A 140 10.42 -20.68 5.82
CA LYS A 140 10.85 -22.03 6.23
C LYS A 140 11.15 -22.92 5.02
N LEU A 141 12.32 -23.54 5.02
CA LEU A 141 12.68 -24.57 4.02
C LEU A 141 11.92 -25.87 4.28
N ASN A 142 11.85 -26.72 3.25
CA ASN A 142 11.15 -28.00 3.21
C ASN A 142 9.64 -27.89 3.49
N THR A 143 9.04 -26.77 3.09
CA THR A 143 7.61 -26.53 3.19
C THR A 143 7.01 -26.25 1.80
N PRO A 144 5.69 -26.44 1.61
CA PRO A 144 5.03 -26.09 0.35
C PRO A 144 5.26 -24.62 0.03
N LEU A 145 5.70 -24.32 -1.19
CA LEU A 145 6.01 -22.98 -1.63
C LEU A 145 4.72 -22.16 -1.74
N ARG A 146 4.65 -21.09 -0.95
CA ARG A 146 3.56 -20.11 -0.98
C ARG A 146 4.13 -18.76 -1.37
N GLU A 147 3.52 -18.14 -2.35
CA GLU A 147 3.91 -16.81 -2.81
C GLU A 147 3.84 -15.77 -1.68
N GLU A 148 2.83 -15.89 -0.80
CA GLU A 148 2.66 -15.00 0.35
C GLU A 148 3.88 -15.03 1.30
N ASP A 149 4.50 -16.20 1.47
CA ASP A 149 5.67 -16.33 2.32
C ASP A 149 6.91 -15.74 1.64
N LEU A 150 7.01 -15.87 0.31
CA LEU A 150 8.10 -15.29 -0.47
C LEU A 150 8.04 -13.76 -0.46
N GLU A 151 6.84 -13.19 -0.56
CA GLU A 151 6.61 -11.74 -0.50
C GLU A 151 6.95 -11.16 0.87
N LYS A 152 6.52 -11.82 1.96
CA LYS A 152 6.96 -11.46 3.32
C LYS A 152 8.48 -11.52 3.46
N GLY A 153 9.11 -12.53 2.84
CA GLY A 153 10.57 -12.63 2.79
C GLY A 153 11.22 -11.45 2.08
N ARG A 154 10.64 -11.01 0.95
CA ARG A 154 11.08 -9.82 0.18
C ARG A 154 11.03 -8.56 1.02
N GLU A 155 9.88 -8.29 1.65
CA GLU A 155 9.69 -7.16 2.56
C GLU A 155 10.71 -7.18 3.70
N LYS A 156 10.98 -8.36 4.28
CA LYS A 156 11.94 -8.49 5.37
C LYS A 156 13.39 -8.22 4.97
N ILE A 157 13.77 -8.60 3.76
CA ILE A 157 15.07 -8.20 3.19
C ILE A 157 15.11 -6.68 3.09
N MET A 158 14.10 -6.06 2.47
CA MET A 158 14.03 -4.60 2.31
C MET A 158 14.13 -3.87 3.66
N GLU A 159 13.32 -4.26 4.65
CA GLU A 159 13.36 -3.71 6.01
C GLU A 159 14.75 -3.82 6.64
N THR A 160 15.41 -4.97 6.46
CA THR A 160 16.76 -5.19 6.99
C THR A 160 17.76 -4.22 6.36
N TYR A 161 17.71 -4.03 5.04
CA TYR A 161 18.57 -3.07 4.33
C TYR A 161 18.28 -1.62 4.73
N GLN A 162 17.01 -1.23 4.78
CA GLN A 162 16.58 0.10 5.24
C GLN A 162 17.02 0.37 6.69
N ALA A 163 16.96 -0.64 7.57
CA ALA A 163 17.47 -0.53 8.93
C ALA A 163 18.98 -0.27 8.99
N HIS A 164 19.75 -0.72 7.99
CA HIS A 164 21.18 -0.45 7.85
C HIS A 164 21.50 0.82 7.03
N GLY A 165 20.46 1.58 6.64
CA GLY A 165 20.57 2.86 5.95
C GLY A 165 20.62 2.78 4.42
N PHE A 166 20.18 1.66 3.84
CA PHE A 166 19.99 1.52 2.40
C PHE A 166 18.53 1.80 2.06
N ASN A 167 18.23 3.05 1.70
CA ASN A 167 16.84 3.48 1.45
C ASN A 167 16.40 3.22 0.01
N ASP A 168 17.36 3.16 -0.94
CA ASP A 168 17.13 2.88 -2.36
C ASP A 168 17.29 1.38 -2.68
N VAL A 169 17.01 0.51 -1.70
CA VAL A 169 17.10 -0.94 -1.90
C VAL A 169 15.90 -1.42 -2.70
N GLU A 170 16.16 -2.22 -3.73
CA GLU A 170 15.14 -2.91 -4.51
C GLU A 170 15.37 -4.41 -4.42
N VAL A 171 14.30 -5.16 -4.15
CA VAL A 171 14.35 -6.62 -4.04
C VAL A 171 13.26 -7.19 -4.90
N THR A 172 13.65 -8.05 -5.83
CA THR A 172 12.75 -8.90 -6.62
C THR A 172 12.99 -10.36 -6.26
N PHE A 173 12.03 -11.23 -6.55
CA PHE A 173 12.23 -12.66 -6.40
C PHE A 173 11.64 -13.43 -7.57
N ARG A 174 12.17 -14.63 -7.78
CA ARG A 174 11.64 -15.60 -8.74
C ARG A 174 11.76 -17.01 -8.17
N VAL A 175 10.94 -17.91 -8.69
CA VAL A 175 10.95 -19.33 -8.33
C VAL A 175 11.59 -20.12 -9.46
N GLU A 176 12.63 -20.89 -9.14
CA GLU A 176 13.32 -21.78 -10.06
C GLU A 176 13.07 -23.24 -9.64
N ALA A 177 12.77 -24.13 -10.60
CA ALA A 177 12.67 -25.56 -10.32
C ALA A 177 14.07 -26.16 -10.14
N ILE A 178 14.30 -26.86 -9.03
CA ILE A 178 15.51 -27.68 -8.83
C ILE A 178 15.29 -29.06 -9.47
N ASP A 179 14.16 -29.69 -9.13
CA ASP A 179 13.75 -30.98 -9.68
C ASP A 179 12.28 -30.89 -10.05
N ALA A 180 12.02 -30.74 -11.36
CA ALA A 180 10.67 -30.60 -11.89
C ALA A 180 9.84 -31.88 -11.74
N ILE A 181 10.48 -33.05 -11.58
CA ILE A 181 9.80 -34.34 -11.42
C ILE A 181 9.37 -34.51 -9.97
N ARG A 182 10.30 -34.27 -9.03
CA ARG A 182 10.03 -34.36 -7.58
C ARG A 182 9.29 -33.15 -7.03
N GLY A 183 9.14 -32.09 -7.82
CA GLY A 183 8.47 -30.86 -7.43
C GLY A 183 9.23 -30.10 -6.35
N THR A 184 10.54 -29.98 -6.47
CA THR A 184 11.35 -29.16 -5.58
C THR A 184 11.77 -27.88 -6.29
N SER A 185 11.73 -26.77 -5.54
CA SER A 185 12.03 -25.44 -6.06
C SER A 185 12.96 -24.68 -5.13
N ARG A 186 13.63 -23.68 -5.71
CA ARG A 186 14.41 -22.66 -5.03
C ARG A 186 13.77 -21.31 -5.24
N ALA A 187 13.71 -20.52 -4.18
CA ALA A 187 13.42 -19.09 -4.29
C ALA A 187 14.74 -18.33 -4.46
N VAL A 188 14.84 -17.53 -5.53
CA VAL A 188 15.98 -16.66 -5.80
C VAL A 188 15.53 -15.23 -5.57
N TYR A 189 16.07 -14.58 -4.54
CA TYR A 189 15.93 -13.15 -4.31
C TYR A 189 17.07 -12.42 -5.00
N THR A 190 16.77 -11.46 -5.86
CA THR A 190 17.77 -10.56 -6.45
C THR A 190 17.69 -9.22 -5.73
N VAL A 191 18.75 -8.89 -5.01
CA VAL A 191 18.86 -7.64 -4.25
C VAL A 191 19.70 -6.65 -5.03
N ASN A 192 19.10 -5.53 -5.40
CA ASN A 192 19.83 -4.34 -5.75
C ASN A 192 19.97 -3.50 -4.47
N GLU A 193 21.14 -3.56 -3.84
CA GLU A 193 21.38 -2.92 -2.54
C GLU A 193 21.26 -1.40 -2.58
N GLY A 194 21.35 -0.81 -3.78
CA GLY A 194 21.49 0.62 -3.95
C GLY A 194 22.77 1.13 -3.26
N ILE A 195 22.80 2.44 -3.04
CA ILE A 195 23.90 3.07 -2.29
C ILE A 195 23.40 3.33 -0.87
N LYS A 196 24.30 3.21 0.12
CA LYS A 196 23.99 3.51 1.52
C LYS A 196 23.61 4.99 1.64
N GLY A 197 22.31 5.27 1.67
CA GLY A 197 21.70 6.59 1.73
C GLY A 197 21.87 7.28 3.08
N SER A 198 23.11 7.47 3.52
CA SER A 198 23.40 8.46 4.55
C SER A 198 23.35 9.84 3.88
N VAL A 199 22.49 10.73 4.37
CA VAL A 199 22.53 12.14 3.97
C VAL A 199 23.93 12.67 4.30
N SER A 200 24.71 13.01 3.27
CA SER A 200 26.07 13.56 3.46
C SER A 200 26.01 15.02 3.86
N THR A 201 25.17 15.81 3.19
CA THR A 201 25.14 17.26 3.35
C THR A 201 23.75 17.80 3.01
N VAL A 202 23.28 18.76 3.82
CA VAL A 202 22.13 19.63 3.47
C VAL A 202 22.69 21.00 3.07
N ARG A 203 22.38 21.44 1.86
CA ARG A 203 22.77 22.73 1.29
C ARG A 203 21.52 23.56 1.02
N PHE A 204 21.65 24.86 1.23
CA PHE A 204 20.60 25.82 0.92
C PHE A 204 21.00 26.64 -0.29
N GLU A 205 20.02 27.02 -1.11
CA GLU A 205 20.18 27.94 -2.24
C GLU A 205 19.13 29.04 -2.13
N GLY A 206 19.50 30.26 -2.51
CA GLY A 206 18.65 31.45 -2.39
C GLY A 206 18.61 32.08 -1.00
N ASN A 207 19.24 31.45 0.00
CA ASN A 207 19.44 32.05 1.32
C ASN A 207 20.57 33.09 1.28
N THR A 208 20.22 34.37 1.36
CA THR A 208 21.18 35.48 1.33
C THR A 208 21.34 36.13 2.70
N HIS A 209 20.26 36.17 3.48
CA HIS A 209 20.24 36.81 4.80
C HIS A 209 20.67 35.87 5.93
N PHE A 210 20.47 34.55 5.78
CA PHE A 210 20.93 33.57 6.76
C PHE A 210 21.86 32.54 6.14
N SER A 211 22.97 32.25 6.82
CA SER A 211 23.90 31.20 6.39
C SER A 211 23.31 29.79 6.53
N ASP A 212 23.75 28.86 5.68
CA ASP A 212 23.41 27.43 5.74
C ASP A 212 23.56 26.85 7.15
N ARG A 213 24.58 27.30 7.89
CA ARG A 213 24.85 26.82 9.25
C ARG A 213 23.73 27.20 10.23
N VAL A 214 23.14 28.38 10.07
CA VAL A 214 22.05 28.85 10.93
C VAL A 214 20.77 28.07 10.62
N LEU A 215 20.46 27.90 9.33
CA LEU A 215 19.28 27.14 8.90
C LEU A 215 19.38 25.66 9.27
N ARG A 216 20.55 25.05 9.08
CA ARG A 216 20.82 23.65 9.45
C ARG A 216 20.69 23.39 10.96
N LYS A 217 20.90 24.40 11.82
CA LYS A 217 20.67 24.25 13.27
C LYS A 217 19.19 24.05 13.61
N GLN A 218 18.27 24.56 12.77
CA GLN A 218 16.83 24.40 12.95
C GLN A 218 16.34 23.01 12.54
N MET A 219 17.14 22.26 11.77
CA MET A 219 16.81 20.93 11.29
C MET A 219 17.33 19.83 12.23
N LYS A 220 16.53 18.77 12.39
CA LYS A 220 16.92 17.51 13.04
C LYS A 220 17.61 16.56 12.05
N THR A 221 17.27 16.66 10.77
CA THR A 221 17.93 15.97 9.65
C THR A 221 19.35 16.49 9.55
N ARG A 222 20.28 15.78 10.18
CA ARG A 222 21.69 16.15 10.30
C ARG A 222 22.58 15.14 9.61
N GLN A 223 23.70 15.65 9.09
CA GLN A 223 24.86 14.84 8.73
C GLN A 223 25.28 13.98 9.92
N LYS A 224 25.70 12.74 9.66
CA LYS A 224 26.33 11.87 10.67
C LYS A 224 27.42 12.64 11.40
N THR A 225 27.19 12.96 12.67
CA THR A 225 28.21 13.51 13.55
C THR A 225 29.12 12.37 14.01
N LEU A 226 30.36 12.65 14.44
CA LEU A 226 31.35 11.64 14.87
C LEU A 226 30.84 10.65 15.96
N PHE A 227 29.72 10.96 16.62
CA PHE A 227 29.05 10.11 17.62
C PHE A 227 27.82 9.33 17.10
N SER A 228 27.65 9.19 15.78
CA SER A 228 26.48 8.52 15.15
C SER A 228 26.38 7.00 15.39
N PHE A 229 27.10 6.45 16.37
CA PHE A 229 26.99 5.04 16.77
C PHE A 229 25.86 4.80 17.78
N VAL A 230 25.43 5.84 18.52
CA VAL A 230 24.35 5.77 19.52
C VAL A 230 23.01 6.23 18.93
N ASP A 231 23.04 7.27 18.11
CA ASP A 231 21.83 7.85 17.52
C ASP A 231 21.58 7.30 16.12
N LYS A 232 20.33 6.90 15.85
CA LYS A 232 19.82 6.53 14.52
C LYS A 232 19.83 7.71 13.51
N SER A 233 20.59 8.78 13.79
CA SER A 233 20.81 9.95 12.96
C SER A 233 21.56 9.58 11.67
N GLY A 234 20.94 9.82 10.53
CA GLY A 234 21.53 9.55 9.20
C GLY A 234 20.62 8.75 8.27
N ARG A 235 19.46 8.27 8.75
CA ARG A 235 18.35 7.85 7.89
C ARG A 235 17.64 9.11 7.40
N LEU A 236 17.38 9.20 6.09
CA LEU A 236 16.45 10.20 5.60
C LEU A 236 15.04 9.70 5.93
N ASP A 237 14.44 10.29 6.95
CA ASP A 237 13.02 10.15 7.21
C ASP A 237 12.32 11.31 6.50
N GLU A 238 11.50 11.00 5.50
CA GLU A 238 10.80 12.01 4.71
C GLU A 238 9.89 12.87 5.60
N THR A 239 9.26 12.25 6.60
CA THR A 239 8.43 12.94 7.60
C THR A 239 9.27 13.95 8.38
N GLN A 240 10.46 13.52 8.82
CA GLN A 240 11.37 14.40 9.55
C GLN A 240 11.90 15.55 8.69
N LEU A 241 12.14 15.31 7.40
CA LEU A 241 12.55 16.36 6.46
C LEU A 241 11.43 17.40 6.29
N GLN A 242 10.18 16.99 6.13
CA GLN A 242 9.04 17.91 6.03
C GLN A 242 8.89 18.77 7.29
N ASP A 243 9.00 18.16 8.48
CA ASP A 243 9.00 18.88 9.76
C ASP A 243 10.14 19.91 9.84
N ASP A 244 11.31 19.56 9.31
CA ASP A 244 12.47 20.43 9.34
C ASP A 244 12.34 21.60 8.36
N LEU A 245 11.75 21.38 7.17
CA LEU A 245 11.42 22.46 6.24
C LEU A 245 10.42 23.45 6.86
N GLN A 246 9.44 22.94 7.61
CA GLN A 246 8.50 23.77 8.34
C GLN A 246 9.19 24.61 9.43
N LYS A 247 10.13 24.03 10.19
CA LYS A 247 10.92 24.80 11.17
C LYS A 247 11.81 25.86 10.53
N VAL A 248 12.37 25.58 9.36
CA VAL A 248 13.13 26.58 8.60
C VAL A 248 12.19 27.73 8.18
N ARG A 249 11.01 27.43 7.64
CA ARG A 249 9.99 28.44 7.32
C ARG A 249 9.60 29.28 8.53
N GLU A 250 9.31 28.63 9.65
CA GLU A 250 8.97 29.30 10.91
C GLU A 250 10.11 30.18 11.41
N PHE A 251 11.37 29.73 11.29
CA PHE A 251 12.54 30.52 11.64
C PHE A 251 12.57 31.83 10.83
N TYR A 252 12.38 31.77 9.52
CA TYR A 252 12.32 32.95 8.66
C TYR A 252 11.15 33.88 9.01
N GLN A 253 9.94 33.33 9.18
CA GLN A 253 8.74 34.10 9.57
C GLN A 253 8.89 34.80 10.93
N ASN A 254 9.68 34.22 11.84
CA ASN A 254 10.00 34.82 13.13
C ASN A 254 11.03 35.95 13.04
N HIS A 255 11.68 36.13 11.90
CA HIS A 255 12.64 37.20 11.61
C HIS A 255 12.14 38.15 10.51
N GLY A 256 10.83 38.20 10.27
CA GLY A 256 10.20 39.21 9.40
C GLY A 256 10.00 38.78 7.95
N TYR A 257 10.39 37.57 7.55
CA TYR A 257 10.21 37.08 6.19
C TYR A 257 8.88 36.32 6.09
N ILE A 258 7.79 37.05 5.85
CA ILE A 258 6.42 36.49 5.86
C ILE A 258 6.20 35.58 4.65
N ASP A 259 6.64 36.03 3.48
CA ASP A 259 6.48 35.36 2.18
C ASP A 259 7.52 34.29 1.89
N VAL A 260 8.30 33.89 2.89
CA VAL A 260 9.33 32.87 2.72
C VAL A 260 8.73 31.58 2.15
N ALA A 261 9.27 31.13 1.04
CA ALA A 261 8.82 29.93 0.35
C ALA A 261 9.98 28.97 0.12
N VAL A 262 9.76 27.69 0.45
CA VAL A 262 10.63 26.60 -0.03
C VAL A 262 10.14 26.26 -1.44
N ARG A 263 10.91 26.65 -2.45
CA ARG A 263 10.54 26.49 -3.86
C ARG A 263 10.70 25.06 -4.34
N ASP A 264 11.82 24.44 -3.98
CA ASP A 264 12.13 23.08 -4.38
C ASP A 264 13.06 22.39 -3.37
N VAL A 265 12.99 21.07 -3.33
CA VAL A 265 13.84 20.21 -2.52
C VAL A 265 14.37 19.09 -3.41
N THR A 266 15.55 19.32 -3.99
CA THR A 266 16.19 18.34 -4.85
C THR A 266 17.10 17.41 -4.04
N LYS A 267 17.02 16.11 -4.34
CA LYS A 267 17.90 15.08 -3.79
C LYS A 267 18.93 14.72 -4.86
N GLN A 268 20.16 15.20 -4.71
CA GLN A 268 21.25 14.96 -5.64
C GLN A 268 22.24 13.95 -5.08
N ARG A 269 22.86 13.16 -5.96
CA ARG A 269 23.93 12.25 -5.57
C ARG A 269 25.28 12.92 -5.86
N THR A 270 26.16 12.95 -4.86
CA THR A 270 27.54 13.39 -5.06
C THR A 270 28.32 12.35 -5.85
N SER A 271 29.47 12.73 -6.40
CA SER A 271 30.40 11.80 -7.09
C SER A 271 30.86 10.63 -6.20
N SER A 272 30.84 10.81 -4.88
CA SER A 272 31.11 9.78 -3.87
C SER A 272 29.94 8.85 -3.57
N GLY A 273 28.78 9.02 -4.23
CA GLY A 273 27.56 8.25 -4.03
C GLY A 273 26.73 8.65 -2.81
N ALA A 274 27.11 9.71 -2.09
CA ALA A 274 26.38 10.17 -0.93
C ALA A 274 25.21 11.08 -1.32
N LEU A 275 24.13 11.06 -0.52
CA LEU A 275 22.93 11.83 -0.81
C LEU A 275 23.07 13.25 -0.28
N GLN A 276 23.09 14.23 -1.19
CA GLN A 276 23.03 15.65 -0.88
C GLN A 276 21.60 16.15 -1.07
N ILE A 277 21.07 16.85 -0.07
CA ILE A 277 19.77 17.50 -0.15
C ILE A 277 20.03 18.98 -0.42
N VAL A 278 19.45 19.50 -1.50
CA VAL A 278 19.51 20.91 -1.88
C VAL A 278 18.12 21.50 -1.69
N ILE A 279 18.02 22.50 -0.81
CA ILE A 279 16.77 23.17 -0.47
C ILE A 279 16.82 24.58 -1.06
N ALA A 280 16.01 24.83 -2.07
CA ALA A 280 15.87 26.15 -2.68
C ALA A 280 14.85 26.98 -1.89
N ILE A 281 15.30 28.12 -1.36
CA ILE A 281 14.51 29.04 -0.56
C ILE A 281 14.39 30.36 -1.32
N ASP A 282 13.17 30.88 -1.36
CA ASP A 282 12.88 32.26 -1.71
C ASP A 282 12.56 32.99 -0.41
N GLU A 283 13.45 33.90 0.02
CA GLU A 283 13.34 34.56 1.33
C GLU A 283 12.20 35.59 1.35
N GLY A 284 11.91 36.24 0.23
CA GLY A 284 11.01 37.38 0.16
C GLY A 284 11.55 38.64 0.88
N PRO A 285 10.80 39.75 0.89
CA PRO A 285 11.20 40.95 1.60
C PRO A 285 11.07 40.78 3.12
N GLN A 286 11.90 41.51 3.88
CA GLN A 286 11.79 41.58 5.32
C GLN A 286 10.76 42.64 5.73
N TYR A 287 9.74 42.23 6.48
CA TYR A 287 8.68 43.07 6.98
C TYR A 287 9.00 43.61 8.38
N HIS A 288 8.60 44.86 8.59
CA HIS A 288 8.64 45.53 9.87
C HIS A 288 7.22 45.84 10.34
N VAL A 289 7.05 45.93 11.65
CA VAL A 289 5.79 46.29 12.27
C VAL A 289 5.48 47.75 11.95
N GLY A 290 4.47 48.00 11.11
CA GLY A 290 4.07 49.35 10.74
C GLY A 290 3.40 50.10 11.89
N LYS A 291 2.14 49.75 12.17
CA LYS A 291 1.36 50.36 13.25
C LYS A 291 0.77 49.28 14.16
N LEU A 292 0.90 49.46 15.47
CA LEU A 292 0.31 48.56 16.45
C LEU A 292 -0.93 49.22 17.04
N THR A 293 -2.09 48.60 16.83
CA THR A 293 -3.37 49.08 17.34
C THR A 293 -4.03 48.02 18.19
N PHE A 294 -4.74 48.47 19.23
CA PHE A 294 -5.53 47.62 20.10
C PHE A 294 -6.99 48.03 19.94
N VAL A 295 -7.89 47.06 19.80
CA VAL A 295 -9.34 47.30 19.67
C VAL A 295 -10.10 46.41 20.65
N GLY A 296 -11.31 46.83 21.06
CA GLY A 296 -12.20 46.02 21.90
C GLY A 296 -11.85 45.94 23.38
N TYR A 297 -10.84 46.67 23.87
CA TYR A 297 -10.50 46.69 25.28
C TYR A 297 -11.48 47.57 26.09
N LYS A 298 -12.10 47.02 27.13
CA LYS A 298 -13.03 47.75 28.04
C LYS A 298 -12.53 47.84 29.48
N ALA A 299 -11.77 46.84 29.93
CA ALA A 299 -11.36 46.69 31.32
C ALA A 299 -9.97 47.29 31.63
N THR A 300 -9.26 47.83 30.64
CA THR A 300 -7.91 48.39 30.80
C THR A 300 -7.68 49.54 29.85
N THR A 301 -6.49 50.13 29.89
CA THR A 301 -6.06 51.20 28.96
C THR A 301 -5.06 50.67 27.95
N GLU A 302 -5.00 51.31 26.77
CA GLU A 302 -4.03 50.96 25.74
C GLU A 302 -2.58 51.00 26.24
N GLN A 303 -2.25 51.97 27.10
CA GLN A 303 -0.91 52.10 27.68
C GLN A 303 -0.50 50.87 28.50
N LYS A 304 -1.44 50.28 29.24
CA LYS A 304 -1.19 49.04 30.00
C LYS A 304 -1.01 47.85 29.07
N LEU A 305 -1.80 47.74 28.01
CA LEU A 305 -1.66 46.69 27.00
C LEU A 305 -0.30 46.78 26.29
N ARG A 306 0.06 47.99 25.86
CA ARG A 306 1.33 48.27 25.18
C ARG A 306 2.55 48.01 26.07
N ALA A 307 2.41 48.08 27.39
CA ALA A 307 3.48 47.73 28.33
C ALA A 307 3.69 46.21 28.50
N VAL A 308 2.68 45.39 28.19
CA VAL A 308 2.76 43.92 28.28
C VAL A 308 3.33 43.30 27.00
N VAL A 309 2.96 43.87 25.85
CA VAL A 309 3.40 43.44 24.53
C VAL A 309 4.88 43.78 24.30
N LYS A 310 5.66 42.83 23.79
CA LYS A 310 7.09 43.01 23.49
C LYS A 310 7.33 43.63 22.12
N MET A 311 6.49 43.31 21.15
CA MET A 311 6.60 43.82 19.79
C MET A 311 6.31 45.33 19.73
N LYS A 312 7.14 46.09 19.01
CA LYS A 312 7.04 47.55 18.88
C LYS A 312 6.92 47.98 17.43
N GLU A 313 6.32 49.13 17.21
CA GLU A 313 6.33 49.78 15.90
C GLU A 313 7.78 50.02 15.44
N GLY A 314 8.06 49.75 14.16
CA GLY A 314 9.40 49.77 13.56
C GLY A 314 10.25 48.53 13.82
N SER A 315 9.93 47.68 14.81
CA SER A 315 10.67 46.43 15.03
C SER A 315 10.40 45.42 13.91
N VAL A 316 11.31 44.46 13.73
CA VAL A 316 11.14 43.38 12.75
C VAL A 316 9.91 42.54 13.12
N TYR A 317 9.08 42.25 12.13
CA TYR A 317 7.90 41.40 12.34
C TYR A 317 8.30 40.01 12.81
N SER A 318 7.53 39.40 13.72
CA SER A 318 7.75 38.03 14.15
C SER A 318 6.42 37.33 14.43
N ALA A 319 6.12 36.29 13.66
CA ALA A 319 4.90 35.50 13.85
C ALA A 319 4.82 34.88 15.25
N LYS A 320 5.96 34.42 15.80
CA LYS A 320 6.06 33.94 17.18
C LYS A 320 5.83 35.06 18.19
N ALA A 321 6.43 36.24 18.01
CA ALA A 321 6.24 37.34 18.96
C ALA A 321 4.77 37.75 19.08
N ILE A 322 4.02 37.77 17.96
CA ILE A 322 2.57 38.05 17.98
C ILE A 322 1.81 37.04 18.83
N LYS A 323 2.10 35.73 18.66
CA LYS A 323 1.47 34.67 19.46
C LYS A 323 1.84 34.78 20.93
N ASP A 324 3.12 35.05 21.22
CA ASP A 324 3.63 35.20 22.58
C ASP A 324 3.03 36.45 23.27
N ASP A 325 2.86 37.56 22.53
CA ASP A 325 2.26 38.80 23.02
C ASP A 325 0.76 38.64 23.26
N ALA A 326 0.04 37.98 22.34
CA ALA A 326 -1.38 37.64 22.54
C ALA A 326 -1.56 36.74 23.76
N LYS A 327 -0.68 35.76 23.96
CA LYS A 327 -0.66 34.92 25.16
C LYS A 327 -0.37 35.74 26.42
N ALA A 328 0.63 36.62 26.40
CA ALA A 328 0.98 37.46 27.54
C ALA A 328 -0.17 38.38 27.95
N LEU A 329 -0.89 38.94 26.98
CA LEU A 329 -2.12 39.69 27.23
C LEU A 329 -3.21 38.80 27.83
N ALA A 330 -3.44 37.60 27.27
CA ALA A 330 -4.44 36.67 27.80
C ALA A 330 -4.13 36.27 29.25
N ASP A 331 -2.87 35.98 29.56
CA ASP A 331 -2.40 35.65 30.90
C ASP A 331 -2.57 36.84 31.86
N ALA A 332 -2.28 38.07 31.41
CA ALA A 332 -2.48 39.29 32.20
C ALA A 332 -3.96 39.52 32.55
N TYR A 333 -4.87 39.36 31.60
CA TYR A 333 -6.32 39.43 31.85
C TYR A 333 -6.81 38.27 32.73
N GLY A 334 -6.33 37.05 32.51
CA GLY A 334 -6.66 35.88 33.33
C GLY A 334 -6.28 36.09 34.80
N SER A 335 -5.11 36.69 35.07
CA SER A 335 -4.69 37.06 36.43
C SER A 335 -5.61 38.09 37.10
N GLY A 336 -6.32 38.90 36.31
CA GLY A 336 -7.33 39.85 36.76
C GLY A 336 -8.74 39.27 36.92
N GLY A 337 -8.93 37.95 36.71
CA GLY A 337 -10.20 37.26 36.89
C GLY A 337 -11.07 37.14 35.63
N TYR A 338 -10.56 37.52 34.45
CA TYR A 338 -11.29 37.40 33.19
C TYR A 338 -11.05 36.02 32.57
N VAL A 339 -12.10 35.18 32.56
CA VAL A 339 -11.99 33.76 32.17
C VAL A 339 -12.45 33.49 30.74
N ASP A 340 -13.35 34.33 30.20
CA ASP A 340 -13.90 34.21 28.85
C ASP A 340 -13.35 35.34 27.96
N LEU A 341 -12.07 35.21 27.59
CA LEU A 341 -11.35 36.17 26.78
C LEU A 341 -10.85 35.53 25.49
N THR A 342 -11.14 36.17 24.36
CA THR A 342 -10.57 35.80 23.06
C THR A 342 -9.72 36.96 22.55
N ILE A 343 -8.45 36.70 22.29
CA ILE A 343 -7.55 37.65 21.63
C ILE A 343 -7.26 37.11 20.24
N VAL A 344 -7.66 37.87 19.22
CA VAL A 344 -7.45 37.52 17.81
C VAL A 344 -6.44 38.51 17.24
N PRO A 345 -5.20 38.07 16.96
CA PRO A 345 -4.24 38.91 16.25
C PRO A 345 -4.66 39.03 14.79
N GLU A 346 -4.76 40.25 14.30
CA GLU A 346 -4.99 40.54 12.88
C GLU A 346 -3.76 41.22 12.30
N THR A 347 -3.33 40.76 11.12
CA THR A 347 -2.21 41.32 10.36
C THR A 347 -2.70 41.74 8.99
N SER A 348 -2.51 43.01 8.65
CA SER A 348 -2.76 43.55 7.31
C SER A 348 -1.44 43.99 6.71
N GLU A 349 -1.21 43.63 5.45
CA GLU A 349 -0.22 44.31 4.61
C GLU A 349 -0.77 45.69 4.25
N ALA A 350 0.12 46.68 4.14
CA ALA A 350 -0.21 48.08 3.88
C ALA A 350 0.42 48.53 2.57
#